data_AF-A0A2E6VIW2-F1
#
_entry.id   AF-A0A2E6VIW2-F1
#
_cell.length_a   1.000
_cell.length_b   1.000
_cell.length_c   1.000
_cell.angle_alpha   90.00
_cell.angle_beta   90.00
_cell.angle_gamma   90.00
#
_symmetry.space_group_name_H-M   'P 1'
#
loop_
_entity.id
_entity.type
_entity.pdbx_description
1 polymer ?
#
loop_
_entity_poly.entity_id
_entity_poly.type
_entity_poly.pdbx_seq_one_letter_code
_entity_poly.pdbx_strand_id
1 'polypeptide(L)'
;MKTALTIHLGEEFVFAAVEVDDQIDLLALTDSETGMPAREAFSSEKHFDGDSELSLANLLSKILARCLQVIDVYPDQVLIVRTEGGLSPDVCLAAAKRAQIVNVKVVEENRSLAALASYGPKRVSPDYAPVIGALYWNRHGDAPTGSLPIVTKEDLGANEKVIRKPAAAPSPPSVISLDDRSVFDLKINGKEKKRLNLSWLLAVLVVGIGVAVSYFFIFSDSKDSSQNELETAVSPVSSVPVSSVPVSSVPVSSVP
;
A
#
# COMPACT_ATOMS: atom_id res chain seq x y z
N MET A 1 1.57 25.14 -3.31
CA MET A 1 0.95 23.93 -3.86
C MET A 1 0.49 23.12 -2.67
N LYS A 2 -0.70 22.50 -2.70
CA LYS A 2 -1.18 21.70 -1.58
C LYS A 2 -1.01 20.24 -1.95
N THR A 3 -0.10 19.56 -1.29
CA THR A 3 0.23 18.16 -1.56
C THR A 3 -0.29 17.30 -0.43
N ALA A 4 -0.93 16.19 -0.79
CA ALA A 4 -1.50 15.27 0.19
C ALA A 4 -1.05 13.83 -0.10
N LEU A 5 -0.46 13.18 0.90
CA LEU A 5 -0.14 11.76 0.86
C LEU A 5 -1.20 10.98 1.63
N THR A 6 -1.72 9.92 1.04
CA THR A 6 -2.61 8.95 1.69
C THR A 6 -1.91 7.62 1.81
N ILE A 7 -2.05 6.98 2.97
CA ILE A 7 -1.47 5.68 3.27
C ILE A 7 -2.60 4.80 3.84
N HIS A 8 -2.91 3.69 3.17
CA HIS A 8 -3.86 2.70 3.69
C HIS A 8 -3.10 1.55 4.34
N LEU A 9 -3.48 1.26 5.58
CA LEU A 9 -2.96 0.16 6.36
C LEU A 9 -3.96 -1.01 6.28
N GLY A 10 -3.88 -1.76 5.18
CA GLY A 10 -4.65 -3.00 5.02
C GLY A 10 -4.05 -4.16 5.80
N GLU A 11 -4.82 -5.24 5.93
CA GLU A 11 -4.39 -6.45 6.65
C GLU A 11 -3.25 -7.18 5.93
N GLU A 12 -3.34 -7.27 4.60
CA GLU A 12 -2.37 -8.00 3.77
C GLU A 12 -1.36 -7.06 3.09
N PHE A 13 -1.80 -5.86 2.72
CA PHE A 13 -1.00 -4.91 1.95
C PHE A 13 -1.16 -3.48 2.46
N VAL A 14 -0.09 -2.72 2.34
CA VAL A 14 -0.05 -1.27 2.53
C VAL A 14 0.03 -0.62 1.16
N PHE A 15 -0.83 0.37 0.92
CA PHE A 15 -0.85 1.14 -0.32
C PHE A 15 -0.71 2.63 -0.02
N ALA A 16 -0.15 3.37 -0.97
CA ALA A 16 -0.03 4.82 -0.85
C ALA A 16 -0.36 5.53 -2.16
N ALA A 17 -0.94 6.73 -2.06
CA ALA A 17 -1.18 7.61 -3.20
C ALA A 17 -0.87 9.05 -2.80
N VAL A 18 -0.39 9.81 -3.76
CA VAL A 18 -0.02 11.21 -3.58
C VAL A 18 -0.85 12.05 -4.51
N GLU A 19 -1.35 13.16 -3.98
CA GLU A 19 -2.00 14.21 -4.74
C GLU A 19 -1.04 15.37 -4.94
N VAL A 20 -0.77 15.70 -6.21
CA VAL A 20 0.02 16.86 -6.63
C VAL A 20 -0.78 17.59 -7.71
N ASP A 21 -1.03 18.89 -7.52
CA ASP A 21 -1.73 19.74 -8.48
C ASP A 21 -3.06 19.16 -9.00
N ASP A 22 -3.92 18.69 -8.08
CA ASP A 22 -5.20 18.02 -8.33
C ASP A 22 -5.12 16.67 -9.07
N GLN A 23 -3.92 16.21 -9.45
CA GLN A 23 -3.68 14.88 -9.98
C GLN A 23 -3.37 13.89 -8.86
N ILE A 24 -3.98 12.71 -8.93
CA ILE A 24 -3.76 11.63 -7.97
C ILE A 24 -2.93 10.55 -8.65
N ASP A 25 -1.74 10.31 -8.13
CA ASP A 25 -0.84 9.26 -8.59
C ASP A 25 -0.64 8.20 -7.49
N LEU A 26 -0.59 6.93 -7.89
CA LEU A 26 -0.28 5.82 -6.98
C LEU A 26 1.23 5.76 -6.75
N LEU A 27 1.64 5.64 -5.49
CA LEU A 27 3.05 5.58 -5.12
C LEU A 27 3.54 4.12 -5.17
N ALA A 28 4.63 3.88 -5.91
CA ALA A 28 5.35 2.62 -5.86
C ALA A 28 6.13 2.51 -4.54
N LEU A 29 5.66 1.64 -3.63
CA LEU A 29 6.28 1.45 -2.32
C LEU A 29 7.47 0.50 -2.36
N THR A 30 7.43 -0.47 -3.28
CA THR A 30 8.52 -1.41 -3.55
C THR A 30 9.08 -1.17 -4.96
N ASP A 31 10.16 -1.86 -5.32
CA ASP A 31 10.89 -1.59 -6.57
C ASP A 31 10.08 -1.90 -7.84
N SER A 32 8.96 -2.64 -7.73
CA SER A 32 8.10 -2.97 -8.88
C SER A 32 6.60 -2.99 -8.60
N GLU A 33 6.16 -2.85 -7.35
CA GLU A 33 4.73 -2.93 -6.99
C GLU A 33 4.26 -1.65 -6.28
N THR A 34 3.01 -1.29 -6.54
CA THR A 34 2.31 -0.18 -5.86
C THR A 34 2.04 -0.48 -4.39
N GLY A 35 2.03 -1.76 -4.01
CA GLY A 35 1.80 -2.22 -2.65
C GLY A 35 3.07 -2.70 -1.98
N MET A 36 3.08 -2.65 -0.65
CA MET A 36 4.05 -3.33 0.20
C MET A 36 3.30 -4.35 1.05
N PRO A 37 3.73 -5.63 1.12
CA PRO A 37 3.05 -6.60 1.96
C PRO A 37 3.14 -6.18 3.44
N ALA A 38 2.03 -6.28 4.17
CA ALA A 38 1.94 -5.82 5.56
C ALA A 38 2.99 -6.48 6.46
N ARG A 39 3.35 -7.74 6.20
CA ARG A 39 4.43 -8.44 6.91
C ARG A 39 5.79 -7.77 6.76
N GLU A 40 6.10 -7.23 5.58
CA GLU A 40 7.33 -6.47 5.34
C GLU A 40 7.22 -5.06 5.93
N ALA A 41 6.04 -4.45 5.85
CA ALA A 41 5.77 -3.12 6.40
C ALA A 41 5.95 -3.08 7.93
N PHE A 42 5.61 -4.17 8.62
CA PHE A 42 5.66 -4.30 10.08
C PHE A 42 6.70 -5.33 10.56
N SER A 43 7.73 -5.63 9.77
CA SER A 43 8.75 -6.63 10.13
C SER A 43 9.63 -6.15 11.30
N SER A 44 9.11 -6.21 12.51
CA SER A 44 9.90 -6.32 13.73
C SER A 44 9.67 -7.72 14.28
N GLU A 45 10.65 -8.61 14.10
CA GLU A 45 10.71 -9.87 14.84
C GLU A 45 10.98 -9.56 16.32
N LYS A 46 9.97 -9.10 17.06
CA LYS A 46 9.84 -9.22 18.52
C LYS A 46 8.48 -8.67 18.95
N HIS A 47 7.86 -9.39 19.88
CA HIS A 47 6.64 -9.01 20.57
C HIS A 47 7.01 -8.11 21.75
N PHE A 48 6.72 -6.82 21.68
CA PHE A 48 6.32 -6.00 22.82
C PHE A 48 5.24 -5.01 22.38
N ASP A 49 4.26 -4.78 23.24
CA ASP A 49 3.05 -3.96 23.02
C ASP A 49 3.34 -2.49 22.59
N GLY A 50 4.61 -2.06 22.64
CA GLY A 50 5.12 -0.76 22.14
C GLY A 50 5.79 -0.80 20.76
N ASP A 51 5.94 -1.96 20.13
CA ASP A 51 6.63 -2.12 18.84
C ASP A 51 5.80 -1.64 17.65
N SER A 52 4.47 -1.61 17.79
CA SER A 52 3.55 -1.18 16.72
C SER A 52 3.71 0.30 16.36
N GLU A 53 3.92 1.16 17.36
CA GLU A 53 4.17 2.60 17.13
C GLU A 53 5.50 2.81 16.39
N LEU A 54 6.56 2.13 16.84
CA LEU A 54 7.90 2.27 16.28
C LEU A 54 7.98 1.68 14.86
N SER A 55 7.36 0.52 14.64
CA SER A 55 7.26 -0.12 13.33
C SER A 55 6.47 0.75 12.36
N LEU A 56 5.33 1.31 12.80
CA LEU A 56 4.56 2.24 11.99
C LEU A 56 5.34 3.52 11.70
N ALA A 57 6.06 4.10 12.67
CA ALA A 57 6.88 5.28 12.45
C ALA A 57 8.00 5.02 11.42
N ASN A 58 8.61 3.84 11.47
CA ASN A 58 9.62 3.42 10.49
C ASN A 58 8.99 3.25 9.09
N LEU A 59 7.82 2.63 9.01
CA LEU A 59 7.06 2.50 7.76
C LEU A 59 6.72 3.88 7.17
N LEU A 60 6.18 4.79 7.98
CA LEU A 60 5.85 6.15 7.56
C LEU A 60 7.09 6.88 7.03
N SER A 61 8.22 6.74 7.71
CA SER A 61 9.49 7.33 7.27
C SER A 61 9.96 6.74 5.93
N LYS A 62 9.84 5.42 5.74
CA LYS A 62 10.18 4.73 4.48
C LYS A 62 9.28 5.19 3.34
N ILE A 63 7.98 5.36 3.58
CA ILE A 63 7.02 5.86 2.57
C ILE A 63 7.33 7.32 2.21
N LEU A 64 7.61 8.18 3.17
CA LEU A 64 7.99 9.58 2.90
C LEU A 64 9.30 9.68 2.10
N ALA A 65 10.29 8.86 2.43
CA ALA A 65 11.53 8.77 1.65
C ALA A 65 11.26 8.32 0.21
N ARG A 66 10.34 7.36 0.00
CA ARG A 66 9.91 6.94 -1.35
C ARG A 66 9.15 8.03 -2.09
N CYS A 67 8.31 8.81 -1.41
CA CYS A 67 7.62 9.96 -2.00
C CYS A 67 8.63 10.97 -2.58
N LEU A 68 9.67 11.30 -1.81
CA LEU A 68 10.77 12.14 -2.27
C LEU A 68 11.55 11.49 -3.42
N GLN A 69 11.83 10.19 -3.37
CA GLN A 69 12.63 9.51 -4.39
C GLN A 69 11.89 9.37 -5.74
N VAL A 70 10.58 9.11 -5.72
CA VAL A 70 9.80 8.78 -6.92
C VAL A 70 9.14 10.02 -7.53
N ILE A 71 8.58 10.89 -6.70
CA ILE A 71 7.76 12.03 -7.14
C ILE A 71 8.51 13.37 -6.94
N ASP A 72 9.64 13.37 -6.22
CA ASP A 72 10.44 14.57 -5.89
C ASP A 72 9.63 15.65 -5.13
N VAL A 73 8.68 15.19 -4.29
CA VAL A 73 7.78 16.05 -3.52
C VAL A 73 7.70 15.57 -2.07
N TYR A 74 7.74 16.51 -1.13
CA TYR A 74 7.43 16.27 0.28
C TYR A 74 5.96 16.66 0.56
N PRO A 75 5.12 15.75 1.07
CA PRO A 75 3.70 16.02 1.25
C PRO A 75 3.44 17.00 2.41
N ASP A 76 2.61 18.01 2.18
CA ASP A 76 2.20 19.00 3.19
C ASP A 76 1.27 18.39 4.24
N GLN A 77 0.52 17.37 3.85
CA GLN A 77 -0.46 16.68 4.69
C GLN A 77 -0.39 15.17 4.45
N VAL A 78 -0.43 14.39 5.53
CA VAL A 78 -0.49 12.92 5.47
C VAL A 78 -1.82 12.44 6.05
N LEU A 79 -2.53 11.60 5.32
CA LEU A 79 -3.75 10.94 5.77
C LEU A 79 -3.48 9.44 5.94
N ILE A 80 -3.74 8.92 7.13
CA ILE A 80 -3.60 7.51 7.45
C ILE A 80 -5.00 6.90 7.43
N VAL A 81 -5.24 6.02 6.46
CA VAL A 81 -6.51 5.28 6.30
C VAL A 81 -6.41 3.98 7.08
N ARG A 82 -7.32 3.82 8.03
CA ARG A 82 -7.35 2.67 8.95
C ARG A 82 -8.52 1.75 8.62
N THR A 83 -8.23 0.45 8.53
CA THR A 83 -9.25 -0.61 8.49
C THR A 83 -10.01 -0.76 9.82
N GLU A 84 -11.22 -1.29 9.76
CA GLU A 84 -12.01 -1.61 10.94
C GLU A 84 -11.32 -2.71 11.75
N GLY A 85 -11.16 -2.51 13.07
CA GLY A 85 -10.39 -3.43 13.93
C GLY A 85 -8.86 -3.31 13.82
N GLY A 86 -8.35 -2.39 13.00
CA GLY A 86 -6.90 -2.11 12.88
C GLY A 86 -6.33 -1.27 14.03
N LEU A 87 -5.14 -0.68 13.78
CA LEU A 87 -4.39 0.13 14.77
C LEU A 87 -5.23 1.29 15.34
N SER A 88 -5.17 1.50 16.65
CA SER A 88 -5.91 2.62 17.27
C SER A 88 -5.47 3.98 16.69
N PRO A 89 -6.38 4.98 16.64
CA PRO A 89 -6.03 6.28 16.08
C PRO A 89 -4.91 6.96 16.87
N ASP A 90 -4.84 6.72 18.19
CA ASP A 90 -3.81 7.26 19.06
C ASP A 90 -2.43 6.70 18.72
N VAL A 91 -2.32 5.41 18.39
CA VAL A 91 -1.07 4.79 17.94
C VAL A 91 -0.64 5.37 16.59
N CYS A 92 -1.56 5.58 15.65
CA CYS A 92 -1.25 6.23 14.37
C CYS A 92 -0.72 7.66 14.55
N LEU A 93 -1.33 8.43 15.46
CA LEU A 93 -0.88 9.79 15.76
C LEU A 93 0.46 9.82 16.51
N ALA A 94 0.69 8.89 17.45
CA ALA A 94 1.96 8.76 18.14
C ALA A 94 3.09 8.37 17.17
N ALA A 95 2.85 7.41 16.30
CA ALA A 95 3.79 6.98 15.27
C ALA A 95 4.11 8.11 14.28
N ALA A 96 3.10 8.87 13.84
CA ALA A 96 3.29 10.04 13.00
C ALA A 96 4.16 11.12 13.65
N LYS A 97 3.91 11.42 14.94
CA LYS A 97 4.75 12.34 15.71
C LYS A 97 6.19 11.85 15.80
N ARG A 98 6.38 10.55 16.01
CA ARG A 98 7.71 9.92 16.05
C ARG A 98 8.44 10.00 14.71
N ALA A 99 7.70 9.85 13.61
CA ALA A 99 8.18 10.06 12.24
C ALA A 99 8.31 11.56 11.85
N GLN A 100 8.12 12.48 12.80
CA GLN A 100 8.24 13.94 12.61
C GLN A 100 7.29 14.52 11.55
N ILE A 101 6.11 13.90 11.38
CA ILE A 101 5.09 14.37 10.45
C ILE A 101 4.22 15.42 11.13
N VAL A 102 4.22 16.64 10.60
CA VAL A 102 3.56 17.80 11.22
C VAL A 102 2.03 17.72 11.07
N ASN A 103 1.54 17.47 9.86
CA ASN A 103 0.10 17.51 9.54
C ASN A 103 -0.43 16.12 9.24
N VAL A 104 -0.93 15.43 10.27
CA VAL A 104 -1.54 14.10 10.13
C VAL A 104 -3.02 14.10 10.44
N LYS A 105 -3.79 13.38 9.61
CA LYS A 105 -5.18 13.04 9.88
C LYS A 105 -5.37 11.53 9.78
N VAL A 106 -6.07 10.95 10.75
CA VAL A 106 -6.49 9.55 10.69
C VAL A 106 -7.91 9.51 10.12
N VAL A 107 -8.12 8.71 9.08
CA VAL A 107 -9.38 8.56 8.38
C VAL A 107 -9.82 7.10 8.45
N GLU A 108 -11.10 6.88 8.68
CA GLU A 108 -11.69 5.54 8.66
C GLU A 108 -11.90 5.09 7.21
N GLU A 109 -11.57 3.83 6.94
CA GLU A 109 -11.74 3.24 5.61
C GLU A 109 -13.17 3.38 5.06
N ASN A 110 -14.19 3.18 5.90
CA ASN A 110 -15.57 3.36 5.45
C ASN A 110 -15.88 4.80 5.00
N ARG A 111 -15.27 5.81 5.64
CA ARG A 111 -15.45 7.23 5.25
C ARG A 111 -14.73 7.54 3.95
N SER A 112 -13.52 6.98 3.76
CA SER A 112 -12.79 7.13 2.50
C SER A 112 -13.52 6.47 1.34
N LEU A 113 -14.03 5.26 1.55
CA LEU A 113 -14.83 4.54 0.55
C LEU A 113 -16.13 5.25 0.21
N ALA A 114 -16.83 5.80 1.20
CA ALA A 114 -18.05 6.59 0.98
C ALA A 114 -17.77 7.87 0.16
N ALA A 115 -16.67 8.56 0.46
CA ALA A 115 -16.24 9.74 -0.30
C ALA A 115 -15.87 9.36 -1.74
N LEU A 116 -15.18 8.24 -1.96
CA LEU A 116 -14.88 7.73 -3.29
C LEU A 116 -16.17 7.42 -4.07
N ALA A 117 -17.14 6.78 -3.43
CA ALA A 117 -18.41 6.44 -4.08
C ALA A 117 -19.22 7.69 -4.48
N SER A 118 -19.06 8.79 -3.75
CA SER A 118 -19.83 10.03 -3.96
C SER A 118 -19.16 10.99 -4.95
N TYR A 119 -17.84 11.16 -4.84
CA TYR A 119 -17.09 12.19 -5.58
C TYR A 119 -16.04 11.61 -6.54
N GLY A 120 -15.66 10.35 -6.36
CA GLY A 120 -14.59 9.69 -7.09
C GLY A 120 -14.99 9.15 -8.46
N PRO A 121 -14.00 8.70 -9.25
CA PRO A 121 -14.24 8.11 -10.55
C PRO A 121 -14.88 6.73 -10.42
N LYS A 122 -15.71 6.37 -11.40
CA LYS A 122 -16.29 5.04 -11.49
C LYS A 122 -15.21 4.06 -11.97
N ARG A 123 -15.13 2.87 -11.35
CA ARG A 123 -14.23 1.75 -11.68
C ARG A 123 -12.78 1.86 -11.15
N VAL A 124 -12.61 2.34 -9.93
CA VAL A 124 -11.35 2.17 -9.19
C VAL A 124 -11.22 0.71 -8.72
N SER A 125 -10.02 0.15 -8.75
CA SER A 125 -9.77 -1.19 -8.17
C SER A 125 -10.10 -1.19 -6.68
N PRO A 126 -10.75 -2.24 -6.14
CA PRO A 126 -11.03 -2.35 -4.71
C PRO A 126 -9.79 -2.14 -3.83
N ASP A 127 -8.63 -2.62 -4.28
CA ASP A 127 -7.37 -2.55 -3.50
C ASP A 127 -6.90 -1.11 -3.27
N TYR A 128 -7.12 -0.23 -4.25
CA TYR A 128 -6.70 1.19 -4.18
C TYR A 128 -7.81 2.13 -3.74
N ALA A 129 -9.05 1.62 -3.67
CA ALA A 129 -10.23 2.41 -3.35
C ALA A 129 -10.10 3.13 -1.98
N PRO A 130 -9.61 2.49 -0.90
CA PRO A 130 -9.47 3.15 0.39
C PRO A 130 -8.52 4.35 0.36
N VAL A 131 -7.38 4.21 -0.35
CA VAL A 131 -6.34 5.25 -0.46
C VAL A 131 -6.85 6.43 -1.29
N ILE A 132 -7.34 6.16 -2.51
CA ILE A 132 -7.83 7.20 -3.41
C ILE A 132 -9.05 7.88 -2.79
N GLY A 133 -9.93 7.13 -2.14
CA GLY A 133 -11.10 7.66 -1.45
C GLY A 133 -10.75 8.66 -0.34
N ALA A 134 -9.62 8.47 0.34
CA ALA A 134 -9.21 9.38 1.40
C ALA A 134 -8.73 10.73 0.86
N LEU A 135 -8.16 10.77 -0.35
CA LEU A 135 -7.87 12.02 -1.05
C LEU A 135 -9.18 12.75 -1.42
N TYR A 136 -10.17 12.03 -1.96
CA TYR A 136 -11.48 12.62 -2.23
C TYR A 136 -12.19 13.13 -0.96
N TRP A 137 -12.09 12.40 0.15
CA TRP A 137 -12.57 12.86 1.44
C TRP A 137 -11.82 14.12 1.92
N ASN A 138 -10.50 14.21 1.69
CA ASN A 138 -9.73 15.41 2.05
C ASN A 138 -10.16 16.65 1.22
N ARG A 139 -10.61 16.45 -0.03
CA ARG A 139 -11.09 17.51 -0.92
C ARG A 139 -12.51 17.97 -0.59
N HIS A 140 -13.44 17.03 -0.42
CA HIS A 140 -14.88 17.31 -0.37
C HIS A 140 -15.52 17.07 1.00
N GLY A 141 -14.80 16.45 1.93
CA GLY A 141 -15.32 16.04 3.22
C GLY A 141 -16.15 14.76 3.15
N ASP A 142 -17.08 14.63 4.09
CA ASP A 142 -17.95 13.46 4.17
C ASP A 142 -18.88 13.34 2.94
N ALA A 143 -19.20 12.09 2.61
CA ALA A 143 -20.23 11.79 1.63
C ALA A 143 -21.57 12.38 2.06
N PRO A 144 -22.37 12.92 1.12
CA PRO A 144 -23.69 13.43 1.45
C PRO A 144 -24.57 12.27 1.91
N THR A 145 -25.07 12.33 3.15
CA THR A 145 -25.89 11.27 3.77
C THR A 145 -27.38 11.41 3.47
N GLY A 146 -27.77 12.33 2.59
CA GLY A 146 -29.15 12.53 2.16
C GLY A 146 -29.58 11.57 1.05
N SER A 147 -30.87 11.26 0.96
CA SER A 147 -31.44 10.66 -0.24
C SER A 147 -31.05 11.52 -1.45
N LEU A 148 -30.54 10.90 -2.52
CA LEU A 148 -30.37 11.61 -3.78
C LEU A 148 -31.67 12.35 -4.09
N PRO A 149 -31.63 13.64 -4.46
CA PRO A 149 -32.83 14.37 -4.79
C PRO A 149 -33.58 13.58 -5.86
N ILE A 150 -34.81 13.18 -5.54
CA ILE A 150 -35.66 12.46 -6.49
C ILE A 150 -36.01 13.49 -7.56
N VAL A 151 -35.29 13.46 -8.68
CA VAL A 151 -35.62 14.27 -9.83
C VAL A 151 -36.88 13.67 -10.45
N THR A 152 -37.99 14.37 -10.29
CA THR A 152 -39.25 13.97 -10.88
C THR A 152 -39.28 14.35 -12.37
N LYS A 153 -40.18 13.76 -13.17
CA LYS A 153 -40.24 14.08 -14.61
C LYS A 153 -40.59 15.56 -14.85
N GLU A 154 -41.30 16.13 -13.89
CA GLU A 154 -41.70 17.52 -13.78
C GLU A 154 -40.48 18.44 -13.64
N ASP A 155 -39.48 18.04 -12.84
CA ASP A 155 -38.22 18.79 -12.64
C ASP A 155 -37.31 18.77 -13.88
N LEU A 156 -37.43 17.73 -14.71
CA LEU A 156 -36.71 17.63 -15.99
C LEU A 156 -37.32 18.48 -17.11
N GLY A 157 -38.40 19.23 -16.83
CA GLY A 157 -39.12 19.99 -17.84
C GLY A 157 -39.81 19.10 -18.88
N ALA A 158 -39.89 17.80 -18.63
CA ALA A 158 -40.62 16.86 -19.46
C ALA A 158 -42.11 16.95 -19.10
N ASN A 159 -42.71 18.11 -19.40
CA ASN A 159 -44.15 18.19 -19.61
C ASN A 159 -44.44 17.32 -20.83
N GLU A 160 -44.65 16.03 -20.57
CA GLU A 160 -45.20 15.08 -21.52
C GLU A 160 -46.45 15.75 -22.11
N LYS A 161 -46.33 16.23 -23.35
CA LYS A 161 -47.49 16.40 -24.21
C LYS A 161 -48.17 15.04 -24.16
N VAL A 162 -49.24 14.96 -23.37
CA VAL A 162 -50.11 13.80 -23.27
C VAL A 162 -50.70 13.61 -24.67
N ILE A 163 -49.95 12.94 -25.55
CA ILE A 163 -50.53 12.23 -26.66
C ILE A 163 -51.28 11.10 -25.97
N ARG A 164 -52.56 11.34 -25.68
CA ARG A 164 -53.48 10.31 -25.24
C ARG A 164 -53.38 9.18 -26.25
N LYS A 165 -52.61 8.15 -25.92
CA LYS A 165 -52.65 6.89 -26.66
C LYS A 165 -54.10 6.42 -26.55
N PRO A 166 -54.83 6.22 -27.66
CA PRO A 166 -56.21 5.76 -27.58
C PRO A 166 -56.23 4.46 -26.78
N ALA A 167 -57.23 4.31 -25.92
CA ALA A 167 -57.36 3.18 -25.01
C ALA A 167 -57.25 1.87 -25.80
N ALA A 168 -56.07 1.25 -25.76
CA ALA A 168 -55.87 -0.07 -26.33
C ALA A 168 -56.57 -1.04 -25.38
N ALA A 169 -57.45 -1.87 -25.94
CA ALA A 169 -58.08 -2.96 -25.20
C ALA A 169 -56.98 -3.80 -24.52
N PRO A 170 -57.22 -4.28 -23.28
CA PRO A 170 -56.25 -5.11 -22.59
C PRO A 170 -55.90 -6.30 -23.47
N SER A 171 -54.60 -6.51 -23.72
CA SER A 171 -54.11 -7.68 -24.44
C SER A 171 -54.56 -8.95 -23.69
N PRO A 172 -55.04 -9.99 -24.40
CA PRO A 172 -55.43 -11.24 -23.77
C PRO A 172 -54.24 -11.82 -22.98
N PRO A 173 -54.50 -12.54 -21.87
CA PRO A 173 -53.43 -13.11 -21.06
C PRO A 173 -52.60 -14.05 -21.93
N SER A 174 -51.29 -13.78 -22.03
CA SER A 174 -50.36 -14.68 -22.70
C SER A 174 -50.25 -15.96 -21.87
N VAL A 175 -50.94 -17.01 -22.30
CA VAL A 175 -50.72 -18.36 -21.80
C VAL A 175 -49.39 -18.81 -22.37
N ILE A 176 -48.31 -18.61 -21.60
CA ILE A 176 -47.06 -19.33 -21.83
C ILE A 176 -47.36 -20.76 -21.40
N SER A 177 -47.55 -21.64 -22.37
CA SER A 177 -47.47 -23.07 -22.12
C SER A 177 -46.07 -23.33 -21.57
N LEU A 178 -46.00 -23.57 -20.26
CA LEU A 178 -44.86 -24.19 -19.60
C LEU A 178 -44.75 -25.60 -20.16
N ASP A 179 -44.13 -25.72 -21.33
CA ASP A 179 -43.47 -26.94 -21.75
C ASP A 179 -42.41 -27.25 -20.68
N ASP A 180 -42.25 -28.53 -20.32
CA ASP A 180 -41.54 -29.11 -19.15
C ASP A 180 -40.02 -28.78 -19.02
N ARG A 181 -39.56 -27.67 -19.58
CA ARG A 181 -38.19 -27.20 -19.47
C ARG A 181 -38.05 -26.40 -18.19
N SER A 182 -37.77 -27.12 -17.11
CA SER A 182 -37.24 -26.61 -15.85
C SER A 182 -36.26 -25.46 -16.09
N VAL A 183 -36.63 -24.26 -15.64
CA VAL A 183 -35.82 -23.02 -15.72
C VAL A 183 -34.69 -23.03 -14.68
N PHE A 184 -34.54 -24.11 -13.90
CA PHE A 184 -33.52 -24.27 -12.87
C PHE A 184 -32.35 -25.18 -13.27
N ASP A 185 -32.11 -25.40 -14.56
CA ASP A 185 -30.82 -25.93 -14.99
C ASP A 185 -29.87 -24.79 -15.33
N LEU A 186 -29.41 -24.10 -14.28
CA LEU A 186 -28.17 -23.36 -14.34
C LEU A 186 -27.07 -24.41 -14.50
N LYS A 187 -26.82 -24.84 -15.75
CA LYS A 187 -25.63 -25.59 -16.12
C LYS A 187 -24.45 -24.70 -15.79
N ILE A 188 -23.95 -24.82 -14.56
CA ILE A 188 -22.65 -24.33 -14.17
C ILE A 188 -21.70 -25.06 -15.11
N ASN A 189 -21.31 -24.38 -16.18
CA ASN A 189 -20.25 -24.82 -17.06
C ASN A 189 -18.98 -24.72 -16.20
N GLY A 190 -18.77 -25.74 -15.38
CA GLY A 190 -17.56 -25.94 -14.62
C GLY A 190 -16.47 -26.10 -15.65
N LYS A 191 -15.83 -24.96 -15.99
CA LYS A 191 -14.58 -24.93 -16.73
C LYS A 191 -13.73 -26.01 -16.10
N GLU A 192 -13.45 -27.07 -16.86
CA GLU A 192 -12.46 -28.05 -16.50
C GLU A 192 -11.17 -27.28 -16.23
N LYS A 193 -10.93 -27.00 -14.94
CA LYS A 193 -9.63 -26.55 -14.50
C LYS A 193 -8.73 -27.72 -14.87
N LYS A 194 -7.96 -27.56 -15.96
CA LYS A 194 -6.82 -28.43 -16.24
C LYS A 194 -6.07 -28.51 -14.93
N ARG A 195 -6.22 -29.64 -14.23
CA ARG A 195 -5.48 -29.91 -13.01
C ARG A 195 -4.05 -30.05 -13.48
N LEU A 196 -3.31 -28.95 -13.44
CA LEU A 196 -1.87 -28.98 -13.57
C LEU A 196 -1.42 -29.97 -12.51
N ASN A 197 -0.85 -31.09 -12.96
CA ASN A 197 -0.42 -32.17 -12.08
C ASN A 197 0.67 -31.59 -11.18
N LEU A 198 0.28 -31.11 -9.99
CA LEU A 198 1.16 -30.46 -9.02
C LEU A 198 2.34 -31.37 -8.67
N SER A 199 2.09 -32.69 -8.68
CA SER A 199 3.11 -33.73 -8.52
C SER A 199 4.19 -33.69 -9.62
N TRP A 200 3.82 -33.42 -10.87
CA TRP A 200 4.79 -33.28 -11.97
C TRP A 200 5.60 -31.99 -11.85
N LEU A 201 4.98 -30.89 -11.44
CA LEU A 201 5.69 -29.63 -11.19
C LEU A 201 6.69 -29.76 -10.02
N LEU A 202 6.31 -30.45 -8.94
CA LEU A 202 7.20 -30.77 -7.82
C LEU A 202 8.37 -31.66 -8.24
N ALA A 203 8.12 -32.67 -9.09
CA ALA A 203 9.19 -33.52 -9.60
C ALA A 203 10.21 -32.74 -10.44
N VAL A 204 9.75 -31.83 -11.32
CA VAL A 204 10.63 -30.97 -12.12
C VAL A 204 11.42 -30.00 -11.24
N LEU A 205 10.80 -29.45 -10.20
CA LEU A 205 11.47 -28.55 -9.24
C LEU A 205 12.61 -29.27 -8.50
N VAL A 206 12.37 -30.48 -7.98
CA VAL A 206 13.38 -31.25 -7.25
C VAL A 206 14.56 -31.62 -8.16
N VAL A 207 14.28 -32.02 -9.41
CA VAL A 207 15.34 -32.29 -10.39
C VAL A 207 16.13 -31.02 -10.72
N GLY A 208 15.44 -29.88 -10.91
CA GLY A 208 16.08 -28.59 -11.19
C GLY A 208 17.01 -28.13 -10.06
N ILE A 209 16.58 -28.25 -8.80
CA ILE A 209 17.42 -27.92 -7.64
C ILE A 209 18.61 -28.87 -7.56
N GLY A 210 18.42 -30.17 -7.79
CA GLY A 210 19.52 -31.15 -7.79
C GLY A 210 20.59 -30.85 -8.86
N VAL A 211 20.17 -30.45 -10.07
CA VAL A 211 21.07 -30.05 -11.15
C VAL A 211 21.78 -28.73 -10.83
N ALA A 212 21.08 -27.75 -10.27
CA ALA A 212 21.70 -26.48 -9.89
C ALA A 212 22.75 -26.66 -8.79
N VAL A 213 22.46 -27.49 -7.77
CA VAL A 213 23.39 -27.81 -6.69
C VAL A 213 24.60 -28.57 -7.23
N SER A 214 24.41 -29.60 -8.06
CA SER A 214 25.54 -30.33 -8.64
C SER A 214 26.41 -29.44 -9.54
N TYR A 215 25.79 -28.57 -10.34
CA TYR A 215 26.52 -27.59 -11.15
C TYR A 215 27.30 -26.61 -10.27
N PHE A 216 26.72 -26.13 -9.17
CA PHE A 216 27.40 -25.25 -8.22
C PHE A 216 28.60 -25.92 -7.56
N PHE A 217 28.49 -27.19 -7.15
CA PHE A 217 29.61 -27.93 -6.57
C PHE A 217 30.74 -28.19 -7.59
N ILE A 218 30.40 -28.57 -8.83
CA ILE A 218 31.39 -28.85 -9.88
C ILE A 218 32.12 -27.56 -10.31
N PHE A 219 31.42 -26.44 -10.43
CA PHE A 219 32.04 -25.16 -10.83
C PHE A 219 32.72 -24.41 -9.68
N SER A 220 32.37 -24.68 -8.43
CA SER A 220 33.05 -24.07 -7.27
C SER A 220 34.41 -24.72 -7.02
N ASP A 221 34.53 -26.04 -7.20
CA ASP A 221 35.82 -26.75 -7.06
C ASP A 221 36.84 -26.34 -8.14
N SER A 222 36.35 -25.84 -9.29
CA SER A 222 37.18 -25.28 -10.36
C SER A 222 37.80 -23.91 -10.02
N LYS A 223 37.30 -23.19 -9.00
CA LYS A 223 37.78 -21.83 -8.68
C LYS A 223 38.90 -21.79 -7.64
N ASP A 224 39.10 -22.86 -6.88
CA ASP A 224 40.07 -22.87 -5.77
C ASP A 224 41.45 -23.47 -6.14
N SER A 225 41.66 -23.94 -7.37
CA SER A 225 42.90 -24.60 -7.78
C SER A 225 43.95 -23.68 -8.46
N SER A 226 43.87 -22.35 -8.33
CA SER A 226 44.81 -21.46 -9.03
C SER A 226 45.31 -20.24 -8.25
N GLN A 227 45.63 -20.38 -6.95
CA GLN A 227 46.58 -19.46 -6.31
C GLN A 227 47.56 -20.20 -5.38
N ASN A 228 48.70 -20.55 -6.00
CA ASN A 228 50.04 -20.75 -5.44
C ASN A 228 50.33 -19.81 -4.23
N GLU A 229 50.84 -20.32 -3.11
CA GLU A 229 52.28 -20.57 -2.82
C GLU A 229 52.99 -19.33 -2.26
N LEU A 230 53.45 -19.45 -1.01
CA LEU A 230 54.44 -18.66 -0.25
C LEU A 230 54.53 -17.14 -0.49
N GLU A 231 54.26 -16.35 0.56
CA GLU A 231 55.27 -15.40 1.07
C GLU A 231 55.00 -14.97 2.53
N THR A 232 55.97 -15.30 3.38
CA THR A 232 56.18 -14.76 4.72
C THR A 232 56.49 -13.27 4.61
N ALA A 233 55.67 -12.40 5.19
CA ALA A 233 56.10 -11.06 5.58
C ALA A 233 55.23 -10.50 6.71
N VAL A 234 55.86 -10.31 7.86
CA VAL A 234 55.39 -9.58 9.04
C VAL A 234 54.99 -8.15 8.65
N SER A 235 53.88 -7.64 9.19
CA SER A 235 53.56 -6.20 9.17
C SER A 235 53.11 -5.70 10.56
N PRO A 236 53.48 -4.46 10.94
CA PRO A 236 53.53 -4.03 12.33
C PRO A 236 52.26 -3.31 12.81
N VAL A 237 52.14 -3.30 14.14
CA VAL A 237 51.10 -2.65 14.94
C VAL A 237 51.00 -1.16 14.64
N SER A 238 49.81 -0.69 14.24
CA SER A 238 49.47 0.72 14.08
C SER A 238 49.32 1.38 15.45
N SER A 239 50.17 2.36 15.74
CA SER A 239 50.16 3.18 16.96
C SER A 239 49.06 4.25 16.93
N VAL A 240 48.43 4.46 18.10
CA VAL A 240 47.43 5.50 18.38
C VAL A 240 48.13 6.84 18.63
N PRO A 241 47.63 7.99 18.12
CA PRO A 241 48.20 9.29 18.45
C PRO A 241 47.68 9.78 19.81
N VAL A 242 48.62 10.12 20.71
CA VAL A 242 48.33 10.75 22.00
C VAL A 242 48.26 12.27 21.80
N SER A 243 47.08 12.85 22.05
CA SER A 243 46.85 14.29 22.07
C SER A 243 47.44 14.89 23.36
N SER A 244 48.51 15.68 23.23
CA SER A 244 49.13 16.40 24.34
C SER A 244 48.35 17.69 24.67
N VAL A 245 47.99 17.86 25.94
CA VAL A 245 47.44 19.10 26.51
C VAL A 245 48.61 20.00 26.92
N PRO A 246 48.65 21.29 26.55
CA PRO A 246 49.68 22.20 27.02
C PRO A 246 49.37 22.69 28.45
N VAL A 247 50.35 22.52 29.34
CA VAL A 247 50.31 23.04 30.71
C VAL A 247 50.67 24.53 30.68
N SER A 248 49.70 25.39 31.02
CA SER A 248 49.92 26.83 31.19
C SER A 248 50.57 27.10 32.54
N SER A 249 51.85 27.48 32.53
CA SER A 249 52.59 27.94 33.71
C SER A 249 52.12 29.33 34.16
N VAL A 250 51.67 29.46 35.40
CA VAL A 250 51.39 30.74 36.08
C VAL A 250 52.71 31.29 36.67
N PRO A 251 53.05 32.58 36.48
CA PRO A 251 54.23 33.16 37.11
C PRO A 251 53.95 33.57 38.56
N VAL A 252 54.90 33.26 39.44
CA VAL A 252 54.96 33.71 40.83
C VAL A 252 55.41 35.17 40.85
N SER A 253 54.56 36.08 41.33
CA SER A 253 54.95 37.47 41.63
C SER A 253 55.20 37.61 43.12
N SER A 254 56.47 37.76 43.49
CA SER A 254 56.93 38.31 44.75
C SER A 254 56.54 39.79 44.88
N VAL A 255 56.11 40.21 46.07
CA VAL A 255 55.99 41.62 46.47
C VAL A 255 56.71 41.75 47.83
N PRO A 256 57.49 42.84 48.05
CA PRO A 256 58.40 43.01 49.19
C PRO A 256 57.72 43.21 50.55
#